data_AF-A0A8J7HY32-F1
#
_entry.id   AF-A0A8J7HY32-F1
#
_cell.length_a   1.000
_cell.length_b   1.000
_cell.length_c   1.000
_cell.angle_alpha   90.00
_cell.angle_beta   90.00
_cell.angle_gamma   90.00
#
_symmetry.space_group_name_H-M   'P 1'
#
loop_
_entity.id
_entity.type
_entity.pdbx_description
1 polymer ?
#
loop_
_entity_poly.entity_id
_entity_poly.type
_entity_poly.pdbx_seq_one_letter_code
_entity_poly.pdbx_strand_id
1 'polypeptide(L)'
;MRYLRHLLLSISSCLVLLKTASIPCFAAEQIIFRYGVFEESLPVADLRKYAQRQEVSSNLQYVLNFFSLAEQKEFHQALQVKMSLELAALDKLLNTELAKENLSLVSQSIARRDTAGVQALNAAVILGANSQEGLGIVSFIEAYPSSRLIINIPAVLKVVNKLNLFPSEIPPKDNLSSTSTWQMEVQYQEFATKGKEFSACLFGDSVTAELGKTMGKGTFNFALNGLSGISLVEQLKLLIPNKIKCNKAVIAIGANDAWYGLSDTLFANKLQESISLVQKLGSSQIFLIPAFYSTVVASKDPNISATNARVKQINQVIHQVAVKNQIAFEIQQVESLNQNDALKDNFSSEDGAHLNNQGINIYRQVLLNILNK
;
A
#
# COMPACT_ATOMS: atom_id res chain seq x y z
N MET A 1 47.02 -39.99 -30.11
CA MET A 1 45.83 -40.85 -29.97
C MET A 1 45.48 -41.17 -28.51
N ARG A 2 46.42 -41.70 -27.69
CA ARG A 2 46.14 -42.11 -26.29
C ARG A 2 45.87 -40.93 -25.34
N TYR A 3 46.59 -39.82 -25.47
CA TYR A 3 46.39 -38.60 -24.65
C TYR A 3 45.09 -37.83 -24.96
N LEU A 4 44.66 -37.80 -26.22
CA LEU A 4 43.41 -37.15 -26.64
C LEU A 4 42.17 -37.88 -26.07
N ARG A 5 42.27 -39.21 -25.91
CA ARG A 5 41.23 -40.06 -25.35
C ARG A 5 41.05 -39.84 -23.84
N HIS A 6 42.15 -39.58 -23.12
CA HIS A 6 42.10 -39.22 -21.69
C HIS A 6 41.61 -37.78 -21.45
N LEU A 7 41.88 -36.85 -22.38
CA LEU A 7 41.33 -35.48 -22.33
C LEU A 7 39.82 -35.45 -22.58
N LEU A 8 39.34 -36.25 -23.54
CA LEU A 8 37.90 -36.37 -23.83
C LEU A 8 37.13 -37.09 -22.71
N LEU A 9 37.74 -38.08 -22.05
CA LEU A 9 37.15 -38.74 -20.88
C LEU A 9 37.09 -37.85 -19.63
N SER A 10 38.05 -36.92 -19.46
CA SER A 10 38.04 -35.97 -18.33
C SER A 10 37.06 -34.81 -18.53
N ILE A 11 36.87 -34.33 -19.77
CA ILE A 11 35.83 -33.34 -20.08
C ILE A 11 34.42 -33.95 -19.98
N SER A 12 34.25 -35.23 -20.37
CA SER A 12 32.97 -35.95 -20.21
C SER A 12 32.61 -36.20 -18.75
N SER A 13 33.59 -36.36 -17.85
CA SER A 13 33.32 -36.53 -16.41
C SER A 13 32.95 -35.21 -15.71
N CYS A 14 33.35 -34.06 -16.25
CA CYS A 14 32.98 -32.75 -15.70
C CYS A 14 31.56 -32.31 -16.13
N LEU A 15 31.10 -32.76 -17.31
CA LEU A 15 29.74 -32.47 -17.82
C LEU A 15 28.64 -33.32 -17.18
N VAL A 16 28.98 -34.47 -16.57
CA VAL A 16 27.99 -35.35 -15.90
C VAL A 16 27.73 -34.91 -14.44
N LEU A 17 28.63 -34.14 -13.83
CA LEU A 17 28.43 -33.58 -12.47
C LEU A 17 27.51 -32.34 -12.43
N LEU A 18 27.09 -31.82 -13.59
CA LEU A 18 26.17 -30.67 -13.68
C LEU A 18 24.68 -31.05 -13.75
N LYS A 19 24.32 -32.34 -13.71
CA LYS A 19 22.92 -32.79 -13.87
C LYS A 19 22.16 -33.13 -12.60
N THR A 20 22.75 -32.97 -11.41
CA THR A 20 22.05 -33.21 -10.13
C THR A 20 22.28 -32.14 -9.08
N ALA A 21 22.67 -30.93 -9.47
CA ALA A 21 22.31 -29.78 -8.66
C ALA A 21 20.81 -29.57 -8.89
N SER A 22 19.98 -30.20 -8.06
CA SER A 22 18.64 -29.70 -7.79
C SER A 22 18.82 -28.22 -7.51
N ILE A 23 18.47 -27.37 -8.48
CA ILE A 23 18.49 -25.93 -8.30
C ILE A 23 17.73 -25.71 -6.99
N PRO A 24 18.34 -25.13 -5.94
CA PRO A 24 17.59 -24.84 -4.73
C PRO A 24 16.37 -24.06 -5.18
N CYS A 25 15.18 -24.63 -4.93
CA CYS A 25 13.93 -23.98 -5.27
C CYS A 25 13.97 -22.61 -4.56
N PHE A 26 14.10 -21.53 -5.33
CA PHE A 26 14.31 -20.18 -4.82
C PHE A 26 13.02 -19.58 -4.22
N ALA A 27 12.03 -20.43 -3.93
CA ALA A 27 10.69 -20.06 -3.57
C ALA A 27 10.19 -20.87 -2.37
N ALA A 28 9.41 -20.22 -1.49
CA ALA A 28 8.68 -20.95 -0.47
C ALA A 28 7.56 -21.77 -1.09
N GLU A 29 7.51 -23.06 -0.75
CA GLU A 29 6.44 -23.97 -1.16
C GLU A 29 5.40 -24.13 -0.06
N GLN A 30 5.78 -23.85 1.20
CA GLN A 30 4.95 -23.97 2.40
C GLN A 30 5.08 -22.75 3.29
N ILE A 31 3.95 -22.31 3.85
CA ILE A 31 3.88 -21.37 4.96
C ILE A 31 3.59 -22.20 6.21
N ILE A 32 4.39 -22.03 7.26
CA ILE A 32 4.17 -22.69 8.55
C ILE A 32 3.75 -21.63 9.56
N PHE A 33 2.51 -21.69 10.03
CA PHE A 33 2.03 -20.85 11.11
C PHE A 33 2.35 -21.54 12.45
N ARG A 34 3.26 -20.95 13.23
CA ARG A 34 3.71 -21.49 14.52
C ARG A 34 3.09 -20.72 15.69
N TYR A 35 2.40 -21.44 16.57
CA TYR A 35 1.88 -20.92 17.83
C TYR A 35 2.37 -21.79 19.00
N GLY A 36 3.41 -21.33 19.70
CA GLY A 36 4.06 -22.13 20.74
C GLY A 36 4.69 -23.40 20.15
N VAL A 37 4.19 -24.57 20.56
CA VAL A 37 4.61 -25.90 20.07
C VAL A 37 3.79 -26.41 18.89
N PHE A 38 2.71 -25.73 18.54
CA PHE A 38 1.84 -26.10 17.42
C PHE A 38 2.33 -25.46 16.12
N GLU A 39 2.27 -26.23 15.03
CA GLU A 39 2.63 -25.79 13.68
C GLU A 39 1.55 -26.24 12.70
N GLU A 40 1.04 -25.30 11.91
CA GLU A 40 0.08 -25.58 10.83
C GLU A 40 0.68 -25.22 9.48
N SER A 41 0.61 -26.14 8.53
CA SER A 41 1.22 -25.99 7.21
C SER A 41 0.18 -25.63 6.16
N LEU A 42 0.45 -24.56 5.42
CA LEU A 42 -0.35 -24.12 4.28
C LEU A 42 0.52 -24.13 3.01
N PRO A 43 0.20 -24.96 1.99
CA PRO A 43 0.86 -24.88 0.71
C PRO A 43 0.66 -23.52 0.06
N VAL A 44 1.74 -22.92 -0.44
CA VAL A 44 1.68 -21.60 -1.10
C VAL A 44 0.80 -21.65 -2.36
N ALA A 45 0.77 -22.80 -3.03
CA ALA A 45 -0.12 -23.05 -4.17
C ALA A 45 -1.61 -22.97 -3.79
N ASP A 46 -2.00 -23.40 -2.58
CA ASP A 46 -3.37 -23.30 -2.11
C ASP A 46 -3.73 -21.83 -1.82
N LEU A 47 -2.80 -21.07 -1.21
CA LEU A 47 -2.98 -19.63 -1.00
C LEU A 47 -3.12 -18.87 -2.33
N ARG A 48 -2.34 -19.23 -3.35
CA ARG A 48 -2.46 -18.66 -4.70
C ARG A 48 -3.82 -18.95 -5.33
N LYS A 49 -4.31 -20.19 -5.25
CA LYS A 49 -5.63 -20.54 -5.80
C LYS A 49 -6.76 -19.78 -5.09
N TYR A 50 -6.67 -19.63 -3.77
CA TYR A 50 -7.60 -18.83 -3.01
C TYR A 50 -7.56 -17.36 -3.41
N ALA A 51 -6.37 -16.78 -3.53
CA ALA A 51 -6.22 -15.41 -4.01
C ALA A 51 -6.81 -15.24 -5.42
N GLN A 52 -6.53 -16.13 -6.37
CA GLN A 52 -6.95 -15.91 -7.75
C GLN A 52 -8.42 -16.27 -8.02
N ARG A 53 -8.96 -17.26 -7.30
CA ARG A 53 -10.22 -17.94 -7.66
C ARG A 53 -11.15 -18.21 -6.48
N GLN A 54 -10.76 -17.82 -5.27
CA GLN A 54 -11.48 -18.16 -4.03
C GLN A 54 -11.67 -19.67 -3.83
N GLU A 55 -10.82 -20.51 -4.45
CA GLU A 55 -10.81 -21.95 -4.22
C GLU A 55 -10.22 -22.24 -2.84
N VAL A 56 -11.04 -22.75 -1.91
CA VAL A 56 -10.61 -23.10 -0.55
C VAL A 56 -10.21 -24.57 -0.48
N SER A 57 -8.92 -24.85 -0.24
CA SER A 57 -8.44 -26.21 0.02
C SER A 57 -8.73 -26.65 1.46
N SER A 58 -8.62 -27.94 1.76
CA SER A 58 -8.79 -28.44 3.14
C SER A 58 -7.76 -27.84 4.12
N ASN A 59 -6.51 -27.64 3.67
CA ASN A 59 -5.46 -27.01 4.47
C ASN A 59 -5.80 -25.53 4.75
N LEU A 60 -6.24 -24.82 3.71
CA LEU A 60 -6.61 -23.42 3.85
C LEU A 60 -7.88 -23.27 4.71
N GLN A 61 -8.86 -24.15 4.58
CA GLN A 61 -10.06 -24.13 5.41
C GLN A 61 -9.71 -24.21 6.90
N TYR A 62 -8.73 -25.04 7.27
CA TYR A 62 -8.27 -25.13 8.65
C TYR A 62 -7.73 -23.78 9.16
N VAL A 63 -6.92 -23.09 8.33
CA VAL A 63 -6.42 -21.74 8.64
C VAL A 63 -7.55 -20.71 8.69
N LEU A 64 -8.49 -20.76 7.76
CA LEU A 64 -9.62 -19.82 7.69
C LEU A 64 -10.56 -19.96 8.89
N ASN A 65 -10.67 -21.14 9.48
CA ASN A 65 -11.53 -21.37 10.65
C ASN A 65 -11.08 -20.59 11.91
N PHE A 66 -9.87 -20.03 11.93
CA PHE A 66 -9.43 -19.13 13.00
C PHE A 66 -9.95 -17.69 12.85
N PHE A 67 -10.53 -17.36 11.69
CA PHE A 67 -11.03 -16.03 11.36
C PHE A 67 -12.56 -16.04 11.25
N SER A 68 -13.20 -14.97 11.69
CA SER A 68 -14.60 -14.66 11.39
C SER A 68 -14.81 -14.47 9.88
N LEU A 69 -16.05 -14.53 9.41
CA LEU A 69 -16.35 -14.35 7.98
C LEU A 69 -15.88 -12.98 7.44
N ALA A 70 -15.95 -11.93 8.26
CA ALA A 70 -15.44 -10.61 7.90
C ALA A 70 -13.91 -10.64 7.74
N GLU A 71 -13.19 -11.18 8.72
CA GLU A 71 -11.73 -11.31 8.67
C GLU A 71 -11.25 -12.21 7.52
N GLN A 72 -11.99 -13.27 7.17
CA GLN A 72 -11.66 -14.12 6.01
C GLN A 72 -11.72 -13.34 4.69
N LYS A 73 -12.67 -12.42 4.55
CA LYS A 73 -12.80 -11.59 3.35
C LYS A 73 -11.78 -10.47 3.32
N GLU A 74 -11.48 -9.81 4.44
CA GLU A 74 -10.35 -8.89 4.57
C GLU A 74 -9.03 -9.57 4.20
N PHE A 75 -8.82 -10.80 4.69
CA PHE A 75 -7.67 -11.61 4.33
C PHE A 75 -7.61 -11.87 2.82
N HIS A 76 -8.72 -12.27 2.21
CA HIS A 76 -8.79 -12.44 0.76
C HIS A 76 -8.48 -11.14 0.00
N GLN A 77 -9.03 -10.00 0.43
CA GLN A 77 -8.78 -8.70 -0.18
C GLN A 77 -7.30 -8.29 -0.06
N ALA A 78 -6.67 -8.52 1.10
CA ALA A 78 -5.25 -8.28 1.30
C ALA A 78 -4.38 -9.11 0.33
N LEU A 79 -4.78 -10.35 0.02
CA LEU A 79 -4.08 -11.18 -0.98
C LEU A 79 -4.21 -10.64 -2.42
N GLN A 80 -5.26 -9.84 -2.71
CA GLN A 80 -5.44 -9.19 -4.00
C GLN A 80 -4.56 -7.95 -4.19
N VAL A 81 -4.02 -7.37 -3.11
CA VAL A 81 -3.21 -6.16 -3.21
C VAL A 81 -1.93 -6.46 -3.98
N LYS A 82 -1.74 -5.72 -5.08
CA LYS A 82 -0.56 -5.79 -5.94
C LYS A 82 0.04 -4.41 -6.13
N MET A 83 1.24 -4.21 -5.60
CA MET A 83 1.99 -2.96 -5.70
C MET A 83 2.97 -3.03 -6.87
N SER A 84 2.77 -2.15 -7.85
CA SER A 84 3.78 -1.91 -8.87
C SER A 84 4.77 -0.87 -8.35
N LEU A 85 6.00 -1.29 -8.06
CA LEU A 85 7.05 -0.43 -7.50
C LEU A 85 8.17 -0.18 -8.51
N GLU A 86 8.84 0.97 -8.44
CA GLU A 86 10.08 1.20 -9.18
C GLU A 86 11.25 0.53 -8.45
N LEU A 87 11.82 -0.52 -9.06
CA LEU A 87 12.83 -1.36 -8.43
C LEU A 87 14.07 -0.57 -7.96
N ALA A 88 14.52 0.42 -8.73
CA ALA A 88 15.67 1.23 -8.35
C ALA A 88 15.39 2.13 -7.12
N ALA A 89 14.14 2.56 -6.92
CA ALA A 89 13.75 3.31 -5.74
C ALA A 89 13.57 2.39 -4.53
N LEU A 90 12.98 1.21 -4.76
CA LEU A 90 12.82 0.18 -3.75
C LEU A 90 14.18 -0.33 -3.24
N ASP A 91 15.14 -0.59 -4.12
CA ASP A 91 16.50 -0.98 -3.74
C ASP A 91 17.19 0.07 -2.87
N LYS A 92 17.09 1.36 -3.24
CA LYS A 92 17.60 2.45 -2.40
C LYS A 92 16.93 2.50 -1.03
N LEU A 93 15.60 2.35 -0.99
CA LEU A 93 14.84 2.31 0.25
C LEU A 93 15.31 1.18 1.17
N LEU A 94 15.39 -0.06 0.65
CA LEU A 94 15.76 -1.23 1.47
C LEU A 94 17.20 -1.17 1.99
N ASN A 95 18.05 -0.29 1.41
CA ASN A 95 19.41 -0.05 1.86
C ASN A 95 19.52 1.06 2.94
N THR A 96 18.43 1.76 3.28
CA THR A 96 18.42 2.74 4.38
C THR A 96 18.47 2.04 5.74
N GLU A 97 18.98 2.74 6.76
CA GLU A 97 19.02 2.20 8.13
C GLU A 97 17.61 1.96 8.69
N LEU A 98 16.67 2.88 8.43
CA LEU A 98 15.27 2.72 8.85
C LEU A 98 14.64 1.44 8.27
N ALA A 99 14.87 1.16 6.98
CA ALA A 99 14.36 -0.05 6.36
C ALA A 99 15.04 -1.31 6.94
N LYS A 100 16.36 -1.30 7.13
CA LYS A 100 17.10 -2.41 7.75
C LYS A 100 16.63 -2.70 9.17
N GLU A 101 16.37 -1.67 9.97
CA GLU A 101 15.82 -1.79 11.33
C GLU A 101 14.43 -2.44 11.31
N ASN A 102 13.52 -1.95 10.46
CA ASN A 102 12.19 -2.53 10.33
C ASN A 102 12.23 -3.98 9.83
N LEU A 103 13.07 -4.29 8.82
CA LEU A 103 13.28 -5.65 8.35
C LEU A 103 13.88 -6.55 9.44
N SER A 104 14.77 -6.02 10.29
CA SER A 104 15.32 -6.74 11.44
C SER A 104 14.21 -7.10 12.43
N LEU A 105 13.29 -6.18 12.73
CA LEU A 105 12.12 -6.47 13.57
C LEU A 105 11.24 -7.56 12.97
N VAL A 106 10.90 -7.47 11.68
CA VAL A 106 10.11 -8.49 10.99
C VAL A 106 10.84 -9.83 10.99
N SER A 107 12.16 -9.85 10.78
CA SER A 107 12.95 -11.08 10.74
C SER A 107 12.89 -11.89 12.04
N GLN A 108 12.71 -11.22 13.19
CA GLN A 108 12.58 -11.89 14.49
C GLN A 108 11.29 -12.71 14.61
N SER A 109 10.28 -12.41 13.78
CA SER A 109 9.03 -13.16 13.72
C SER A 109 9.06 -14.35 12.75
N ILE A 110 10.12 -14.48 11.94
CA ILE A 110 10.26 -15.54 10.95
C ILE A 110 11.40 -16.47 11.36
N ALA A 111 11.07 -17.72 11.65
CA ALA A 111 12.07 -18.68 12.09
C ALA A 111 12.92 -19.16 10.90
N ARG A 112 14.24 -18.99 11.02
CA ARG A 112 15.25 -19.55 10.10
C ARG A 112 16.34 -20.25 10.89
N ARG A 113 17.08 -21.14 10.21
CA ARG A 113 18.27 -21.82 10.78
C ARG A 113 19.56 -21.02 10.56
N ASP A 114 19.60 -20.21 9.51
CA ASP A 114 20.71 -19.32 9.19
C ASP A 114 20.52 -17.94 9.83
N THR A 115 21.53 -17.08 9.69
CA THR A 115 21.51 -15.68 10.16
C THR A 115 21.15 -14.68 9.06
N ALA A 116 20.58 -15.15 7.94
CA ALA A 116 20.34 -14.34 6.74
C ALA A 116 18.90 -13.79 6.67
N GLY A 117 18.24 -13.59 7.81
CA GLY A 117 16.82 -13.22 7.89
C GLY A 117 16.49 -11.89 7.19
N VAL A 118 17.28 -10.84 7.45
CA VAL A 118 17.10 -9.52 6.80
C VAL A 118 17.35 -9.60 5.29
N GLN A 119 18.40 -10.32 4.88
CA GLN A 119 18.75 -10.52 3.48
C GLN A 119 17.66 -11.32 2.75
N ALA A 120 17.09 -12.34 3.40
CA ALA A 120 15.99 -13.13 2.86
C ALA A 120 14.73 -12.29 2.66
N LEU A 121 14.40 -11.42 3.62
CA LEU A 121 13.28 -10.48 3.49
C LEU A 121 13.52 -9.47 2.36
N ASN A 122 14.71 -8.88 2.30
CA ASN A 122 15.07 -7.93 1.24
C ASN A 122 14.95 -8.60 -0.15
N ALA A 123 15.53 -9.79 -0.31
CA ALA A 123 15.42 -10.57 -1.55
C ALA A 123 13.96 -10.86 -1.91
N ALA A 124 13.14 -11.28 -0.95
CA ALA A 124 11.72 -11.56 -1.17
C ALA A 124 10.94 -10.30 -1.62
N VAL A 125 11.23 -9.14 -1.05
CA VAL A 125 10.63 -7.86 -1.45
C VAL A 125 11.04 -7.49 -2.87
N ILE A 126 12.34 -7.51 -3.20
CA ILE A 126 12.85 -7.14 -4.53
C ILE A 126 12.36 -8.10 -5.62
N LEU A 127 12.49 -9.41 -5.39
CA LEU A 127 12.08 -10.44 -6.35
C LEU A 127 10.56 -10.49 -6.51
N GLY A 128 9.81 -10.34 -5.41
CA GLY A 128 8.34 -10.22 -5.44
C GLY A 128 7.89 -8.99 -6.23
N ALA A 129 8.54 -7.84 -6.01
CA ALA A 129 8.27 -6.61 -6.75
C ALA A 129 8.61 -6.70 -8.24
N ASN A 130 9.62 -7.51 -8.60
CA ASN A 130 10.01 -7.77 -9.98
C ASN A 130 9.16 -8.88 -10.66
N SER A 131 8.21 -9.48 -9.94
CA SER A 131 7.30 -10.47 -10.54
C SER A 131 6.34 -9.81 -11.53
N GLN A 132 5.74 -10.60 -12.42
CA GLN A 132 4.79 -10.10 -13.42
C GLN A 132 3.56 -9.41 -12.80
N GLU A 133 3.16 -9.85 -11.59
CA GLU A 133 2.03 -9.27 -10.86
C GLU A 133 2.44 -8.14 -9.90
N GLY A 134 3.74 -7.85 -9.75
CA GLY A 134 4.25 -6.89 -8.77
C GLY A 134 4.30 -7.44 -7.34
N LEU A 135 4.61 -6.57 -6.38
CA LEU A 135 4.75 -6.97 -4.98
C LEU A 135 3.37 -7.15 -4.33
N GLY A 136 3.07 -8.35 -3.87
CA GLY A 136 1.92 -8.66 -3.03
C GLY A 136 2.29 -9.78 -2.06
N ILE A 137 1.35 -10.17 -1.19
CA ILE A 137 1.61 -11.21 -0.18
C ILE A 137 2.07 -12.53 -0.85
N VAL A 138 1.36 -12.98 -1.88
CA VAL A 138 1.68 -14.24 -2.57
C VAL A 138 3.03 -14.17 -3.28
N SER A 139 3.29 -13.14 -4.09
CA SER A 139 4.57 -12.99 -4.80
C SER A 139 5.76 -12.79 -3.86
N PHE A 140 5.55 -12.14 -2.70
CA PHE A 140 6.57 -12.05 -1.65
C PHE A 140 6.92 -13.42 -1.07
N ILE A 141 5.91 -14.21 -0.68
CA ILE A 141 6.13 -15.54 -0.08
C ILE A 141 6.82 -16.47 -1.08
N GLU A 142 6.37 -16.45 -2.34
CA GLU A 142 7.00 -17.23 -3.41
C GLU A 142 8.41 -16.76 -3.77
N ALA A 143 8.76 -15.51 -3.49
CA ALA A 143 10.10 -15.00 -3.70
C ALA A 143 11.03 -15.25 -2.49
N TYR A 144 10.49 -15.76 -1.38
CA TYR A 144 11.24 -15.94 -0.15
C TYR A 144 12.28 -17.07 -0.29
N PRO A 145 13.58 -16.83 -0.04
CA PRO A 145 14.65 -17.80 -0.33
C PRO A 145 14.76 -18.86 0.78
N SER A 146 13.74 -19.71 0.86
CA SER A 146 13.64 -20.89 1.72
C SER A 146 12.43 -21.71 1.26
N SER A 147 12.54 -23.04 1.25
CA SER A 147 11.42 -23.94 0.94
C SER A 147 10.23 -23.79 1.88
N ARG A 148 10.47 -23.27 3.11
CA ARG A 148 9.42 -23.01 4.11
C ARG A 148 9.57 -21.60 4.69
N LEU A 149 8.47 -20.86 4.75
CA LEU A 149 8.34 -19.61 5.48
C LEU A 149 7.66 -19.90 6.83
N ILE A 150 8.42 -19.91 7.92
CA ILE A 150 7.89 -20.24 9.25
C ILE A 150 7.60 -18.96 10.01
N ILE A 151 6.33 -18.66 10.23
CA ILE A 151 5.84 -17.43 10.87
C ILE A 151 5.45 -17.73 12.32
N ASN A 152 6.12 -17.09 13.29
CA ASN A 152 5.76 -17.19 14.69
C ASN A 152 4.67 -16.16 15.03
N ILE A 153 3.44 -16.64 15.27
CA ILE A 153 2.26 -15.77 15.40
C ILE A 153 2.39 -14.79 16.58
N PRO A 154 2.75 -15.21 17.81
CA PRO A 154 2.97 -14.26 18.90
C PRO A 154 4.03 -13.20 18.61
N ALA A 155 5.10 -13.56 17.89
CA ALA A 155 6.14 -12.61 17.51
C ALA A 155 5.67 -11.62 16.44
N VAL A 156 4.89 -12.07 15.45
CA VAL A 156 4.28 -11.18 14.44
C VAL A 156 3.40 -10.14 15.11
N LEU A 157 2.54 -10.53 16.06
CA LEU A 157 1.67 -9.58 16.76
C LEU A 157 2.46 -8.49 17.52
N LYS A 158 3.62 -8.85 18.10
CA LYS A 158 4.54 -7.87 18.71
C LYS A 158 5.12 -6.90 17.69
N VAL A 159 5.49 -7.40 16.50
CA VAL A 159 6.02 -6.58 15.41
C VAL A 159 4.95 -5.61 14.89
N VAL A 160 3.73 -6.11 14.64
CA VAL A 160 2.57 -5.31 14.22
C VAL A 160 2.33 -4.14 15.17
N ASN A 161 2.35 -4.41 16.48
CA ASN A 161 2.18 -3.36 17.51
C ASN A 161 3.37 -2.40 17.53
N LYS A 162 4.62 -2.89 17.44
CA LYS A 162 5.81 -2.05 17.47
C LYS A 162 5.92 -1.12 16.25
N LEU A 163 5.43 -1.57 15.10
CA LEU A 163 5.38 -0.79 13.87
C LEU A 163 4.12 0.09 13.77
N ASN A 164 3.24 0.06 14.78
CA ASN A 164 1.97 0.81 14.80
C ASN A 164 1.17 0.64 13.50
N LEU A 165 1.07 -0.59 12.99
CA LEU A 165 0.37 -0.85 11.72
C LEU A 165 -1.15 -0.66 11.81
N PHE A 166 -1.69 -0.62 13.03
CA PHE A 166 -3.11 -0.38 13.29
C PHE A 166 -3.27 0.75 14.33
N PRO A 167 -4.35 1.55 14.24
CA PRO A 167 -4.63 2.59 15.22
C PRO A 167 -4.82 2.02 16.63
N SER A 168 -4.25 2.68 17.62
CA SER A 168 -4.43 2.34 19.05
C SER A 168 -5.51 3.18 19.76
N GLU A 169 -6.02 4.22 19.10
CA GLU A 169 -7.02 5.16 19.62
C GLU A 169 -8.22 5.26 18.67
N ILE A 170 -9.42 5.45 19.24
CA ILE A 170 -10.68 5.57 18.49
C ILE A 170 -11.44 6.83 18.96
N PRO A 171 -11.72 7.82 18.08
CA PRO A 171 -11.17 7.89 16.73
C PRO A 171 -9.65 8.14 16.77
N PRO A 172 -8.92 7.69 15.74
CA PRO A 172 -7.48 7.91 15.62
C PRO A 172 -7.08 9.39 15.63
N LYS A 173 -5.80 9.65 15.90
CA LYS A 173 -5.16 10.96 15.69
C LYS A 173 -4.14 10.84 14.57
N ASP A 174 -3.94 11.93 13.82
CA ASP A 174 -2.86 11.95 12.83
C ASP A 174 -1.51 11.99 13.54
N ASN A 175 -0.87 10.83 13.61
CA ASN A 175 0.51 10.64 14.04
C ASN A 175 1.36 10.02 12.92
N LEU A 176 0.87 10.03 11.67
CA LEU A 176 1.47 9.25 10.58
C LEU A 176 2.94 9.59 10.38
N SER A 177 3.28 10.88 10.38
CA SER A 177 4.66 11.35 10.17
C SER A 177 5.68 10.86 11.21
N SER A 178 5.20 10.40 12.37
CA SER A 178 6.03 9.80 13.43
C SER A 178 6.24 8.30 13.27
N THR A 179 5.46 7.63 12.41
CA THR A 179 5.56 6.19 12.18
C THR A 179 6.65 5.85 11.18
N SER A 180 7.39 4.76 11.42
CA SER A 180 8.43 4.31 10.49
C SER A 180 7.86 3.83 9.16
N THR A 181 6.63 3.29 9.15
CA THR A 181 5.94 2.86 7.92
C THR A 181 5.69 4.04 6.98
N TRP A 182 5.06 5.11 7.47
CA TRP A 182 4.84 6.32 6.66
C TRP A 182 6.16 6.94 6.19
N GLN A 183 7.18 6.98 7.07
CA GLN A 183 8.50 7.53 6.71
C GLN A 183 9.15 6.73 5.57
N MET A 184 9.05 5.40 5.59
CA MET A 184 9.53 4.56 4.49
C MET A 184 8.72 4.76 3.20
N GLU A 185 7.39 4.92 3.30
CA GLU A 185 6.53 5.19 2.13
C GLU A 185 6.89 6.53 1.47
N VAL A 186 7.09 7.59 2.26
CA VAL A 186 7.52 8.89 1.74
C VAL A 186 8.94 8.82 1.18
N GLN A 187 9.89 8.14 1.85
CA GLN A 187 11.24 7.95 1.31
C GLN A 187 11.24 7.18 -0.02
N TYR A 188 10.37 6.17 -0.16
CA TYR A 188 10.17 5.50 -1.44
C TYR A 188 9.71 6.48 -2.51
N GLN A 189 8.72 7.32 -2.21
CA GLN A 189 8.25 8.36 -3.13
C GLN A 189 9.36 9.33 -3.51
N GLU A 190 10.17 9.80 -2.54
CA GLU A 190 11.34 10.65 -2.81
C GLU A 190 12.30 9.98 -3.80
N PHE A 191 12.68 8.72 -3.56
CA PHE A 191 13.59 7.98 -4.45
C PHE A 191 12.97 7.70 -5.83
N ALA A 192 11.68 7.40 -5.89
CA ALA A 192 10.96 7.09 -7.12
C ALA A 192 10.73 8.32 -7.99
N THR A 193 10.78 9.53 -7.42
CA THR A 193 10.36 10.76 -8.11
C THR A 193 11.45 11.83 -8.19
N LYS A 194 12.59 11.65 -7.52
CA LYS A 194 13.70 12.61 -7.50
C LYS A 194 14.09 13.09 -8.89
N GLY A 195 13.99 14.41 -9.10
CA GLY A 195 14.33 15.08 -10.36
C GLY A 195 13.44 14.73 -11.56
N LYS A 196 12.30 14.05 -11.34
CA LYS A 196 11.33 13.72 -12.38
C LYS A 196 10.26 14.83 -12.50
N GLU A 197 9.68 14.90 -13.69
CA GLU A 197 8.53 15.75 -14.00
C GLU A 197 7.32 14.89 -14.35
N PHE A 198 6.15 15.29 -13.85
CA PHE A 198 4.88 14.64 -14.06
C PHE A 198 3.86 15.63 -14.62
N SER A 199 3.05 15.17 -15.58
CA SER A 199 1.91 15.94 -16.05
C SER A 199 0.87 16.12 -14.94
N ALA A 200 0.75 15.15 -14.04
CA ALA A 200 -0.13 15.22 -12.89
C ALA A 200 0.43 14.50 -11.66
N CYS A 201 0.14 15.03 -10.48
CA CYS A 201 0.44 14.40 -9.19
C CYS A 201 -0.85 14.29 -8.38
N LEU A 202 -1.12 13.10 -7.84
CA LEU A 202 -2.27 12.87 -6.97
C LEU A 202 -1.80 12.85 -5.52
N PHE A 203 -2.35 13.72 -4.69
CA PHE A 203 -2.17 13.71 -3.24
C PHE A 203 -3.51 13.38 -2.60
N GLY A 204 -3.55 12.40 -1.71
CA GLY A 204 -4.81 11.98 -1.09
C GLY A 204 -4.65 10.89 -0.05
N ASP A 205 -5.78 10.44 0.47
CA ASP A 205 -5.87 9.34 1.42
C ASP A 205 -5.94 7.95 0.74
N SER A 206 -6.34 6.93 1.49
CA SER A 206 -6.43 5.54 1.05
C SER A 206 -7.31 5.35 -0.19
N VAL A 207 -8.43 6.09 -0.32
CA VAL A 207 -9.31 6.00 -1.50
C VAL A 207 -8.56 6.41 -2.78
N THR A 208 -7.67 7.40 -2.68
CA THR A 208 -6.82 7.80 -3.80
C THR A 208 -5.62 6.87 -3.96
N ALA A 209 -5.05 6.34 -2.87
CA ALA A 209 -3.93 5.40 -2.92
C ALA A 209 -4.28 4.10 -3.67
N GLU A 210 -5.52 3.62 -3.53
CA GLU A 210 -6.05 2.43 -4.23
C GLU A 210 -6.00 2.53 -5.76
N LEU A 211 -5.97 3.73 -6.34
CA LEU A 211 -5.81 3.91 -7.78
C LEU A 211 -4.44 3.43 -8.28
N GLY A 212 -3.44 3.30 -7.40
CA GLY A 212 -2.10 2.85 -7.75
C GLY A 212 -1.53 3.61 -8.96
N LYS A 213 -1.09 2.85 -9.98
CA LYS A 213 -0.56 3.39 -11.25
C LYS A 213 -1.58 3.45 -12.40
N THR A 214 -2.87 3.32 -12.11
CA THR A 214 -3.90 3.20 -13.17
C THR A 214 -4.12 4.50 -13.97
N MET A 215 -3.51 5.61 -13.57
CA MET A 215 -3.63 6.95 -14.17
C MET A 215 -2.66 7.23 -15.33
N GLY A 216 -1.84 6.24 -15.71
CA GLY A 216 -0.90 6.34 -16.84
C GLY A 216 0.47 6.93 -16.47
N LYS A 217 1.43 6.84 -17.40
CA LYS A 217 2.86 7.12 -17.16
C LYS A 217 3.19 8.57 -16.81
N GLY A 218 2.34 9.53 -17.19
CA GLY A 218 2.53 10.95 -16.87
C GLY A 218 2.07 11.34 -15.46
N THR A 219 1.41 10.41 -14.75
CA THR A 219 0.82 10.68 -13.43
C THR A 219 1.54 9.89 -12.35
N PHE A 220 1.90 10.55 -11.25
CA PHE A 220 2.37 9.87 -10.04
C PHE A 220 1.34 9.98 -8.93
N ASN A 221 1.07 8.86 -8.25
CA ASN A 221 0.16 8.81 -7.12
C ASN A 221 0.97 8.86 -5.81
N PHE A 222 0.91 10.01 -5.14
CA PHE A 222 1.53 10.25 -3.83
C PHE A 222 0.57 9.96 -2.67
N ALA A 223 -0.67 9.53 -2.92
CA ALA A 223 -1.62 9.26 -1.85
C ALA A 223 -1.16 8.13 -0.93
N LEU A 224 -1.48 8.24 0.36
CA LEU A 224 -1.11 7.29 1.42
C LEU A 224 -2.31 6.97 2.30
N ASN A 225 -2.30 5.80 2.92
CA ASN A 225 -3.36 5.39 3.84
C ASN A 225 -3.40 6.31 5.08
N GLY A 226 -4.62 6.68 5.50
CA GLY A 226 -4.83 7.54 6.66
C GLY A 226 -4.44 9.02 6.46
N LEU A 227 -3.93 9.41 5.29
CA LEU A 227 -3.42 10.77 5.09
C LEU A 227 -4.50 11.82 5.40
N SER A 228 -4.13 12.81 6.20
CA SER A 228 -4.93 14.00 6.51
C SER A 228 -4.18 15.25 6.06
N GLY A 229 -4.77 16.44 6.23
CA GLY A 229 -4.08 17.71 6.00
C GLY A 229 -2.81 17.88 6.84
N ILE A 230 -2.72 17.27 8.02
CA ILE A 230 -1.52 17.34 8.87
C ILE A 230 -0.36 16.58 8.21
N SER A 231 -0.56 15.28 7.96
CA SER A 231 0.45 14.42 7.35
C SER A 231 0.76 14.77 5.89
N LEU A 232 -0.23 15.25 5.11
CA LEU A 232 0.02 15.73 3.75
C LEU A 232 1.01 16.91 3.72
N VAL A 233 0.87 17.86 4.65
CA VAL A 233 1.82 18.98 4.76
C VAL A 233 3.24 18.48 5.01
N GLU A 234 3.41 17.52 5.92
CA GLU A 234 4.74 16.96 6.23
C GLU A 234 5.30 16.15 5.05
N GLN A 235 4.46 15.38 4.36
CA GLN A 235 4.84 14.69 3.12
C GLN A 235 5.36 15.69 2.09
N LEU A 236 4.61 16.74 1.80
CA LEU A 236 4.98 17.74 0.79
C LEU A 236 6.28 18.47 1.14
N LYS A 237 6.52 18.76 2.42
CA LYS A 237 7.79 19.36 2.88
C LYS A 237 9.00 18.47 2.57
N LEU A 238 8.86 17.14 2.71
CA LEU A 238 9.91 16.17 2.38
C LEU A 238 10.09 16.01 0.85
N LEU A 239 9.00 16.11 0.09
CA LEU A 239 9.05 15.98 -1.38
C LEU A 239 9.70 17.20 -2.06
N ILE A 240 9.50 18.42 -1.57
CA ILE A 240 9.98 19.67 -2.21
C ILE A 240 11.51 19.68 -2.49
N PRO A 241 12.39 19.33 -1.53
CA PRO A 241 13.84 19.30 -1.77
C PRO A 241 14.28 18.35 -2.89
N ASN A 242 13.45 17.39 -3.28
CA ASN A 242 13.78 16.36 -4.27
C ASN A 242 13.62 16.82 -5.74
N LYS A 243 13.35 18.11 -5.96
CA LYS A 243 13.25 18.73 -7.30
C LYS A 243 12.20 18.05 -8.18
N ILE A 244 11.14 17.55 -7.57
CA ILE A 244 9.98 16.98 -8.28
C ILE A 244 9.23 18.13 -8.95
N LYS A 245 8.77 17.90 -10.18
CA LYS A 245 7.89 18.81 -10.90
C LYS A 245 6.54 18.17 -11.16
N CYS A 246 5.47 18.86 -10.74
CA CYS A 246 4.09 18.45 -10.98
C CYS A 246 3.40 19.57 -11.72
N ASN A 247 2.91 19.37 -12.95
CA ASN A 247 2.25 20.44 -13.71
C ASN A 247 0.81 20.65 -13.22
N LYS A 248 0.07 19.55 -13.01
CA LYS A 248 -1.24 19.52 -12.36
C LYS A 248 -1.14 18.81 -11.01
N ALA A 249 -1.89 19.28 -10.01
CA ALA A 249 -2.02 18.60 -8.72
C ALA A 249 -3.49 18.36 -8.36
N VAL A 250 -3.78 17.16 -7.89
CA VAL A 250 -5.06 16.81 -7.26
C VAL A 250 -4.81 16.68 -5.77
N ILE A 251 -5.67 17.28 -4.94
CA ILE A 251 -5.68 17.09 -3.49
C ILE A 251 -7.04 16.49 -3.10
N ALA A 252 -7.03 15.26 -2.61
CA ALA A 252 -8.18 14.46 -2.24
C ALA A 252 -8.03 13.92 -0.81
N ILE A 253 -8.24 14.81 0.17
CA ILE A 253 -8.17 14.54 1.62
C ILE A 253 -9.43 15.09 2.30
N GLY A 254 -9.61 14.78 3.58
CA GLY A 254 -10.68 15.35 4.40
C GLY A 254 -11.52 14.30 5.14
N ALA A 255 -11.60 13.07 4.62
CA ALA A 255 -12.31 11.98 5.31
C ALA A 255 -11.59 11.60 6.62
N ASN A 256 -10.27 11.46 6.56
CA ASN A 256 -9.45 11.27 7.77
C ASN A 256 -9.41 12.52 8.65
N ASP A 257 -9.41 13.73 8.09
CA ASP A 257 -9.48 14.96 8.89
C ASP A 257 -10.77 15.05 9.71
N ALA A 258 -11.90 14.65 9.10
CA ALA A 258 -13.18 14.49 9.77
C ALA A 258 -13.08 13.42 10.87
N TRP A 259 -12.51 12.25 10.54
CA TRP A 259 -12.41 11.11 11.45
C TRP A 259 -11.51 11.40 12.65
N TYR A 260 -10.34 12.00 12.42
CA TYR A 260 -9.38 12.37 13.46
C TYR A 260 -9.85 13.53 14.35
N GLY A 261 -10.95 14.17 13.98
CA GLY A 261 -11.58 15.24 14.75
C GLY A 261 -10.84 16.56 14.66
N LEU A 262 -10.24 16.88 13.50
CA LEU A 262 -9.66 18.20 13.27
C LEU A 262 -10.77 19.26 13.31
N SER A 263 -10.45 20.43 13.87
CA SER A 263 -11.33 21.60 13.79
C SER A 263 -11.34 22.16 12.37
N ASP A 264 -12.45 22.82 11.99
CA ASP A 264 -12.59 23.45 10.66
C ASP A 264 -11.46 24.44 10.37
N THR A 265 -11.10 25.25 11.36
CA THR A 265 -10.00 26.22 11.26
C THR A 265 -8.66 25.52 11.02
N LEU A 266 -8.36 24.45 11.76
CA LEU A 266 -7.10 23.72 11.61
C LEU A 266 -7.03 23.05 10.23
N PHE A 267 -8.10 22.37 9.81
CA PHE A 267 -8.18 21.75 8.50
C PHE A 267 -8.05 22.79 7.37
N ALA A 268 -8.78 23.91 7.44
CA ALA A 268 -8.68 24.98 6.46
C ALA A 268 -7.25 25.53 6.33
N ASN A 269 -6.55 25.69 7.46
CA ASN A 269 -5.16 26.14 7.47
C ASN A 269 -4.23 25.11 6.83
N LYS A 270 -4.39 23.82 7.13
CA LYS A 270 -3.57 22.74 6.56
C LYS A 270 -3.82 22.53 5.07
N LEU A 271 -5.06 22.69 4.62
CA LEU A 271 -5.39 22.66 3.20
C LEU A 271 -4.77 23.84 2.45
N GLN A 272 -4.82 25.06 3.02
CA GLN A 272 -4.13 26.25 2.46
C GLN A 272 -2.60 26.07 2.40
N GLU A 273 -2.01 25.49 3.45
CA GLU A 273 -0.58 25.15 3.49
C GLU A 273 -0.24 24.12 2.39
N SER A 274 -1.05 23.06 2.25
CA SER A 274 -0.87 22.03 1.22
C SER A 274 -0.94 22.62 -0.20
N ILE A 275 -1.92 23.48 -0.48
CA ILE A 275 -2.05 24.22 -1.75
C ILE A 275 -0.76 25.00 -2.04
N SER A 276 -0.26 25.75 -1.05
CA SER A 276 0.96 26.54 -1.19
C SER A 276 2.20 25.66 -1.45
N LEU A 277 2.25 24.47 -0.86
CA LEU A 277 3.36 23.53 -1.02
C LEU A 277 3.31 22.82 -2.39
N VAL A 278 2.14 22.42 -2.89
CA VAL A 278 2.04 21.83 -4.25
C VAL A 278 2.37 22.85 -5.34
N GLN A 279 2.10 24.15 -5.11
CA GLN A 279 2.58 25.22 -6.00
C GLN A 279 4.11 25.30 -6.03
N LYS A 280 4.79 25.08 -4.89
CA LYS A 280 6.27 25.02 -4.85
C LYS A 280 6.84 23.81 -5.60
N LEU A 281 6.07 22.73 -5.74
CA LEU A 281 6.39 21.61 -6.63
C LEU A 281 6.19 21.94 -8.12
N GLY A 282 5.76 23.17 -8.47
CA GLY A 282 5.58 23.62 -9.84
C GLY A 282 4.15 23.52 -10.38
N SER A 283 3.18 23.16 -9.54
CA SER A 283 1.79 22.97 -9.98
C SER A 283 1.14 24.31 -10.32
N SER A 284 0.81 24.50 -11.60
CA SER A 284 0.10 25.69 -12.10
C SER A 284 -1.42 25.48 -12.13
N GLN A 285 -1.88 24.22 -12.12
CA GLN A 285 -3.29 23.87 -12.03
C GLN A 285 -3.52 22.92 -10.86
N ILE A 286 -4.45 23.28 -9.98
CA ILE A 286 -4.78 22.51 -8.77
C ILE A 286 -6.27 22.19 -8.79
N PHE A 287 -6.61 20.99 -8.35
CA PHE A 287 -7.98 20.51 -8.24
C PHE A 287 -8.20 19.93 -6.86
N LEU A 288 -9.25 20.38 -6.16
CA LEU A 288 -9.68 19.81 -4.90
C LEU A 288 -10.82 18.83 -5.15
N ILE A 289 -10.69 17.62 -4.60
CA ILE A 289 -11.73 16.59 -4.58
C ILE A 289 -12.39 16.64 -3.20
N PRO A 290 -13.72 16.53 -3.08
CA PRO A 290 -14.36 16.45 -1.77
C PRO A 290 -13.89 15.22 -0.99
N ALA A 291 -13.92 15.33 0.32
CA ALA A 291 -13.82 14.20 1.22
C ALA A 291 -14.94 13.19 0.88
N PHE A 292 -14.55 11.92 0.76
CA PHE A 292 -15.47 10.83 0.48
C PHE A 292 -16.35 10.58 1.70
N TYR A 293 -17.65 10.40 1.45
CA TYR A 293 -18.58 9.89 2.44
C TYR A 293 -18.37 8.40 2.65
N SER A 294 -18.78 7.89 3.81
CA SER A 294 -18.97 6.46 4.05
C SER A 294 -20.45 6.09 3.88
N THR A 295 -20.76 4.80 3.92
CA THR A 295 -22.14 4.33 3.95
C THR A 295 -22.84 4.79 5.22
N VAL A 296 -24.17 4.79 5.23
CA VAL A 296 -24.94 5.17 6.43
C VAL A 296 -24.59 4.29 7.64
N VAL A 297 -24.25 3.02 7.41
CA VAL A 297 -23.86 2.09 8.48
C VAL A 297 -22.48 2.43 9.02
N ALA A 298 -21.47 2.54 8.14
CA ALA A 298 -20.09 2.86 8.54
C ALA A 298 -19.95 4.22 9.21
N SER A 299 -20.73 5.22 8.78
CA SER A 299 -20.72 6.56 9.38
C SER A 299 -21.21 6.62 10.83
N LYS A 300 -21.80 5.53 11.34
CA LYS A 300 -22.25 5.40 12.73
C LYS A 300 -21.25 4.69 13.63
N ASP A 301 -20.20 4.09 13.04
CA ASP A 301 -19.17 3.38 13.79
C ASP A 301 -17.87 4.20 13.82
N PRO A 302 -17.49 4.76 14.99
CA PRO A 302 -16.28 5.56 15.12
C PRO A 302 -14.99 4.74 14.94
N ASN A 303 -15.05 3.41 14.95
CA ASN A 303 -13.91 2.54 14.62
C ASN A 303 -13.63 2.49 13.11
N ILE A 304 -14.59 2.90 12.28
CA ILE A 304 -14.51 2.78 10.82
C ILE A 304 -14.33 4.16 10.18
N SER A 305 -15.16 5.14 10.55
CA SER A 305 -15.14 6.45 9.88
C SER A 305 -15.75 7.57 10.73
N ALA A 306 -15.62 8.81 10.27
CA ALA A 306 -16.38 9.93 10.79
C ALA A 306 -17.87 9.84 10.40
N THR A 307 -18.71 10.57 11.12
CA THR A 307 -20.11 10.76 10.69
C THR A 307 -20.18 11.51 9.36
N ASN A 308 -21.12 11.16 8.50
CA ASN A 308 -21.32 11.86 7.23
C ASN A 308 -21.70 13.34 7.43
N ALA A 309 -22.33 13.68 8.55
CA ALA A 309 -22.56 15.09 8.91
C ALA A 309 -21.24 15.86 9.11
N ARG A 310 -20.23 15.24 9.74
CA ARG A 310 -18.90 15.82 9.89
C ARG A 310 -18.17 15.92 8.56
N VAL A 311 -18.24 14.88 7.73
CA VAL A 311 -17.65 14.90 6.37
C VAL A 311 -18.27 16.02 5.52
N LYS A 312 -19.58 16.22 5.61
CA LYS A 312 -20.28 17.32 4.93
C LYS A 312 -19.77 18.70 5.36
N GLN A 313 -19.53 18.90 6.65
CA GLN A 313 -18.92 20.14 7.16
C GLN A 313 -17.50 20.33 6.62
N ILE A 314 -16.68 19.28 6.63
CA ILE A 314 -15.34 19.32 6.01
C ILE A 314 -15.43 19.71 4.53
N ASN A 315 -16.37 19.15 3.77
CA ASN A 315 -16.58 19.50 2.37
C ASN A 315 -16.98 20.97 2.17
N GLN A 316 -17.72 21.57 3.10
CA GLN A 316 -17.99 23.01 3.10
C GLN A 316 -16.71 23.83 3.33
N VAL A 317 -15.82 23.37 4.22
CA VAL A 317 -14.50 24.00 4.44
C VAL A 317 -13.63 23.89 3.19
N ILE A 318 -13.58 22.73 2.52
CA ILE A 318 -12.84 22.57 1.25
C ILE A 318 -13.36 23.58 0.22
N HIS A 319 -14.68 23.69 0.08
CA HIS A 319 -15.28 24.64 -0.85
C HIS A 319 -14.91 26.11 -0.53
N GLN A 320 -14.96 26.51 0.74
CA GLN A 320 -14.56 27.86 1.16
C GLN A 320 -13.09 28.15 0.85
N VAL A 321 -12.19 27.19 1.09
CA VAL A 321 -10.77 27.30 0.75
C VAL A 321 -10.59 27.37 -0.78
N ALA A 322 -11.33 26.57 -1.54
CA ALA A 322 -11.30 26.58 -3.00
C ALA A 322 -11.67 27.96 -3.57
N VAL A 323 -12.80 28.52 -3.12
CA VAL A 323 -13.28 29.86 -3.52
C VAL A 323 -12.25 30.93 -3.17
N LYS A 324 -11.72 30.91 -1.94
CA LYS A 324 -10.71 31.89 -1.49
C LYS A 324 -9.44 31.86 -2.35
N ASN A 325 -9.03 30.69 -2.84
CA ASN A 325 -7.80 30.51 -3.63
C ASN A 325 -8.05 30.48 -5.14
N GLN A 326 -9.30 30.63 -5.60
CA GLN A 326 -9.69 30.51 -7.02
C GLN A 326 -9.28 29.15 -7.63
N ILE A 327 -9.44 28.08 -6.87
CA ILE A 327 -9.09 26.71 -7.24
C ILE A 327 -10.36 25.93 -7.58
N ALA A 328 -10.29 25.03 -8.56
CA ALA A 328 -11.41 24.16 -8.92
C ALA A 328 -11.74 23.18 -7.80
N PHE A 329 -13.02 23.09 -7.44
CA PHE A 329 -13.55 22.10 -6.51
C PHE A 329 -14.53 21.17 -7.24
N GLU A 330 -14.11 19.92 -7.46
CA GLU A 330 -14.73 19.02 -8.45
C GLU A 330 -15.82 18.11 -7.82
N ILE A 331 -16.72 18.71 -7.03
CA ILE A 331 -17.75 17.98 -6.26
C ILE A 331 -18.75 17.23 -7.16
N GLN A 332 -19.22 17.87 -8.23
CA GLN A 332 -20.26 17.31 -9.10
C GLN A 332 -19.84 15.99 -9.76
N GLN A 333 -18.54 15.80 -9.97
CA GLN A 333 -18.03 14.66 -10.69
C GLN A 333 -18.07 13.38 -9.84
N VAL A 334 -17.87 13.49 -8.52
CA VAL A 334 -17.92 12.36 -7.59
C VAL A 334 -19.27 12.18 -6.90
N GLU A 335 -20.20 13.14 -7.04
CA GLU A 335 -21.57 13.05 -6.50
C GLU A 335 -22.30 11.78 -6.96
N SER A 336 -21.98 11.26 -8.14
CA SER A 336 -22.56 10.02 -8.67
C SER A 336 -22.36 8.80 -7.78
N LEU A 337 -21.30 8.80 -6.94
CA LEU A 337 -21.01 7.76 -5.97
C LEU A 337 -21.95 7.80 -4.75
N ASN A 338 -22.61 8.94 -4.52
CA ASN A 338 -23.35 9.21 -3.31
C ASN A 338 -24.87 9.28 -3.55
N GLN A 339 -25.63 9.12 -2.46
CA GLN A 339 -27.05 9.42 -2.36
C GLN A 339 -27.32 9.97 -0.96
N ASN A 340 -27.93 11.17 -0.87
CA ASN A 340 -28.28 11.81 0.39
C ASN A 340 -27.08 11.95 1.36
N ASP A 341 -25.95 12.49 0.88
CA ASP A 341 -24.72 12.67 1.66
C ASP A 341 -24.16 11.34 2.25
N ALA A 342 -24.34 10.22 1.55
CA ALA A 342 -23.77 8.93 1.92
C ALA A 342 -23.30 8.16 0.69
N LEU A 343 -22.22 7.37 0.84
CA LEU A 343 -21.75 6.46 -0.20
C LEU A 343 -22.81 5.39 -0.46
N LYS A 344 -23.12 5.14 -1.73
CA LYS A 344 -24.05 4.06 -2.10
C LYS A 344 -23.41 2.69 -1.88
N ASP A 345 -24.15 1.76 -1.30
CA ASP A 345 -23.66 0.42 -0.98
C ASP A 345 -23.08 -0.33 -2.21
N ASN A 346 -23.64 -0.10 -3.40
CA ASN A 346 -23.15 -0.73 -4.64
C ASN A 346 -21.77 -0.23 -5.09
N PHE A 347 -21.28 0.88 -4.55
CA PHE A 347 -19.95 1.43 -4.80
C PHE A 347 -19.01 1.30 -3.59
N SER A 348 -19.51 0.82 -2.46
CA SER A 348 -18.75 0.65 -1.25
C SER A 348 -18.04 -0.70 -1.20
N SER A 349 -16.84 -0.72 -0.63
CA SER A 349 -16.26 -1.94 -0.04
C SER A 349 -17.06 -2.35 1.20
N GLU A 350 -16.70 -3.50 1.76
CA GLU A 350 -17.43 -4.08 2.89
C GLU A 350 -17.34 -3.28 4.18
N ASP A 351 -16.21 -2.60 4.39
CA ASP A 351 -16.04 -1.72 5.55
C ASP A 351 -17.00 -0.53 5.52
N GLY A 352 -17.62 -0.24 4.38
CA GLY A 352 -18.51 0.91 4.22
C GLY A 352 -17.78 2.25 4.06
N ALA A 353 -16.44 2.30 4.11
CA ALA A 353 -15.65 3.52 4.11
C ALA A 353 -14.82 3.70 2.83
N HIS A 354 -14.37 2.61 2.21
CA HIS A 354 -13.66 2.65 0.94
C HIS A 354 -14.57 2.34 -0.26
N LEU A 355 -14.03 2.54 -1.45
CA LEU A 355 -14.72 2.21 -2.69
C LEU A 355 -14.44 0.75 -3.06
N ASN A 356 -15.43 0.05 -3.59
CA ASN A 356 -15.16 -1.20 -4.29
C ASN A 356 -14.60 -0.92 -5.70
N ASN A 357 -14.25 -1.97 -6.43
CA ASN A 357 -13.71 -1.86 -7.79
C ASN A 357 -14.58 -1.01 -8.74
N GLN A 358 -15.91 -1.06 -8.62
CA GLN A 358 -16.81 -0.24 -9.44
C GLN A 358 -16.73 1.24 -9.05
N GLY A 359 -16.72 1.54 -7.75
CA GLY A 359 -16.51 2.89 -7.23
C GLY A 359 -15.15 3.47 -7.64
N ILE A 360 -14.06 2.70 -7.50
CA ILE A 360 -12.71 3.09 -7.92
C ILE A 360 -12.67 3.37 -9.42
N ASN A 361 -13.34 2.57 -10.26
CA ASN A 361 -13.40 2.82 -11.70
C ASN A 361 -14.10 4.13 -12.04
N ILE A 362 -15.18 4.48 -11.34
CA ILE A 362 -15.88 5.76 -11.51
C ILE A 362 -14.95 6.91 -11.08
N TYR A 363 -14.34 6.82 -9.90
CA TYR A 363 -13.43 7.85 -9.40
C TYR A 363 -12.22 8.05 -10.34
N ARG A 364 -11.64 6.96 -10.84
CA ARG A 364 -10.59 7.00 -11.85
C ARG A 364 -11.01 7.78 -13.10
N GLN A 365 -12.22 7.54 -13.62
CA GLN A 365 -12.70 8.27 -14.81
C GLN A 365 -12.94 9.75 -14.55
N VAL A 366 -13.42 10.10 -13.36
CA VAL A 366 -13.52 11.49 -12.91
C VAL A 366 -12.15 12.17 -12.96
N LEU A 367 -11.13 11.57 -12.35
CA LEU A 367 -9.78 12.13 -12.36
C LEU A 367 -9.21 12.24 -13.78
N LEU A 368 -9.42 11.24 -14.63
CA LEU A 368 -8.97 11.31 -16.03
C LEU A 368 -9.64 12.47 -16.78
N ASN A 369 -10.92 12.70 -16.57
CA ASN A 369 -11.62 13.83 -17.17
C ASN A 369 -11.08 15.17 -16.66
N ILE A 370 -10.82 15.30 -15.36
CA ILE A 370 -10.25 16.51 -14.76
C ILE A 370 -8.85 16.79 -15.31
N LEU A 371 -8.00 15.77 -15.38
CA LEU A 371 -6.60 15.91 -15.79
C LEU A 371 -6.43 16.10 -17.30
N ASN A 372 -7.44 15.75 -18.10
CA ASN A 372 -7.44 15.96 -19.55
C ASN A 372 -8.07 17.30 -19.99
N LYS A 373 -8.71 18.05 -19.07
CA LYS A 373 -9.03 19.48 -19.27
C LYS A 373 -7.75 20.30 -19.24
#